data_AF-R5IXL6-F1
#
_entry.id   AF-R5IXL6-F1
#
_cell.length_a   1.000
_cell.length_b   1.000
_cell.length_c   1.000
_cell.angle_alpha   90.00
_cell.angle_beta   90.00
_cell.angle_gamma   90.00
#
_symmetry.space_group_name_H-M   'P 1'
#
loop_
_entity.id
_entity.type
_entity.pdbx_description
1 polymer ?
#
loop_
_entity_poly.entity_id
_entity_poly.type
_entity_poly.pdbx_seq_one_letter_code
_entity_poly.pdbx_strand_id
1 'polypeptide(L)'
;MYEEEGNERRQTLKGIFVKIVLVVLLIFVLMMLFPTRGFVTNYVDEKVSETGGVDNFNNNLLAMATAGSGYFTASRLPEETGDTVKMTLGEMYDNKLLVEFSDSNNRVCDNNKSYIEVTKDEDEYTMKVNLSCTDKEDYIMLHMGLDGTQFPSTSTARCEFVKNLDETWAYGEWSSWSTKKIVETSTNQVQTRVSKVQTGTQRVAHNSVTEKAAVKVIYNGLTKYVCAASYDNAGTYDNMVTCKKTVTTYTDEPIYKNVTYYRSRSKTLSSGVDTKWSSCDDTSLIEQGYVKTGEES
;
A
#
# COMPACT_ATOMS: atom_id res chain seq x y z
N MET A 1 -42.88 -69.61 -34.67
CA MET A 1 -43.15 -68.21 -34.27
C MET A 1 -41.79 -67.61 -33.91
N TYR A 2 -41.32 -66.73 -34.79
CA TYR A 2 -40.19 -65.78 -34.71
C TYR A 2 -38.76 -66.26 -34.40
N GLU A 3 -37.86 -65.48 -35.02
CA GLU A 3 -36.44 -65.68 -35.36
C GLU A 3 -35.48 -65.14 -34.28
N GLU A 4 -34.20 -65.08 -34.70
CA GLU A 4 -33.04 -64.28 -34.21
C GLU A 4 -32.09 -65.04 -33.28
N GLU A 5 -30.76 -65.00 -33.41
CA GLU A 5 -29.75 -64.31 -34.25
C GLU A 5 -28.43 -65.04 -33.89
N GLY A 6 -27.32 -65.11 -34.64
CA GLY A 6 -26.66 -64.14 -35.49
C GLY A 6 -25.14 -64.41 -35.47
N ASN A 7 -24.61 -64.87 -36.61
CA ASN A 7 -23.35 -64.39 -37.24
C ASN A 7 -21.99 -64.55 -36.51
N GLU A 8 -21.34 -65.71 -36.70
CA GLU A 8 -19.87 -65.86 -36.56
C GLU A 8 -19.12 -65.35 -37.82
N ARG A 9 -18.45 -64.21 -37.75
CA ARG A 9 -17.51 -63.73 -38.79
C ARG A 9 -16.04 -63.93 -38.38
N ARG A 10 -15.51 -65.07 -38.83
CA ARG A 10 -14.24 -65.22 -39.58
C ARG A 10 -13.15 -64.17 -39.25
N GLN A 11 -12.35 -64.47 -38.23
CA GLN A 11 -11.14 -63.74 -37.89
C GLN A 11 -10.20 -63.67 -39.10
N THR A 12 -9.99 -62.45 -39.60
CA THR A 12 -9.24 -62.19 -40.83
C THR A 12 -8.00 -61.36 -40.49
N LEU A 13 -6.82 -61.81 -40.92
CA LEU A 13 -5.48 -61.20 -40.74
C LEU A 13 -5.38 -59.69 -41.04
N LYS A 14 -6.41 -59.10 -41.66
CA LYS A 14 -6.61 -57.65 -41.86
C LYS A 14 -6.69 -56.86 -40.53
N GLY A 15 -7.14 -57.48 -39.43
CA GLY A 15 -7.23 -56.80 -38.13
C GLY A 15 -5.87 -56.58 -37.44
N ILE A 16 -4.86 -57.40 -37.74
CA ILE A 16 -3.51 -57.27 -37.19
C ILE A 16 -2.72 -56.19 -37.93
N PHE A 17 -2.85 -56.12 -39.25
CA PHE A 17 -2.16 -55.13 -40.06
C PHE A 17 -2.58 -53.69 -39.70
N VAL A 18 -3.87 -53.45 -39.49
CA VAL A 18 -4.37 -52.12 -39.07
C VAL A 18 -3.81 -51.71 -37.70
N LYS A 19 -3.69 -52.65 -36.76
CA LYS A 19 -3.10 -52.35 -35.44
C LYS A 19 -1.61 -52.02 -35.54
N ILE A 20 -0.85 -52.70 -36.39
CA ILE A 20 0.58 -52.42 -36.61
C ILE A 20 0.77 -51.04 -37.25
N VAL A 21 -0.03 -50.71 -38.27
CA VAL A 21 0.00 -49.38 -38.90
C VAL A 21 -0.33 -48.28 -37.90
N LEU A 22 -1.33 -48.50 -37.02
CA LEU A 22 -1.73 -47.52 -36.01
C LEU A 22 -0.66 -47.32 -34.93
N VAL A 23 0.06 -48.37 -34.53
CA VAL A 23 1.19 -48.26 -33.59
C VAL A 23 2.38 -47.53 -34.21
N VAL A 24 2.72 -47.81 -35.47
CA VAL A 24 3.79 -47.09 -36.17
C VAL A 24 3.44 -45.61 -36.34
N LEU A 25 2.18 -45.31 -36.66
CA LEU A 25 1.68 -43.93 -36.77
C LEU A 25 1.72 -43.22 -35.40
N LEU A 26 1.33 -43.91 -34.32
CA LEU A 26 1.44 -43.38 -32.95
C LEU A 26 2.90 -43.07 -32.57
N ILE A 27 3.85 -43.96 -32.91
CA ILE A 27 5.27 -43.73 -32.66
C ILE A 27 5.77 -42.52 -33.46
N PHE A 28 5.32 -42.36 -34.71
CA PHE A 28 5.67 -41.21 -35.54
C PHE A 28 5.11 -39.90 -34.98
N VAL A 29 3.87 -39.91 -34.48
CA VAL A 29 3.26 -38.79 -33.76
C VAL A 29 4.03 -38.50 -32.47
N LEU A 30 4.46 -39.50 -31.72
CA LEU A 30 5.28 -39.30 -30.51
C LEU A 30 6.68 -38.74 -30.82
N MET A 31 7.30 -39.14 -31.93
CA MET A 31 8.55 -38.51 -32.43
C MET A 31 8.33 -37.06 -32.87
N MET A 32 7.13 -36.72 -33.38
CA MET A 32 6.76 -35.35 -33.76
C MET A 32 6.36 -34.49 -32.55
N LEU A 33 5.77 -35.09 -31.50
CA LEU A 33 5.23 -34.39 -30.33
C LEU A 33 6.33 -34.13 -29.26
N PHE A 34 7.37 -34.97 -29.22
CA PHE A 34 8.50 -34.79 -28.31
C PHE A 34 9.78 -34.48 -29.09
N PRO A 35 10.19 -33.20 -29.21
CA PRO A 35 11.50 -32.87 -29.74
C PRO A 35 12.59 -33.57 -28.91
N THR A 36 13.47 -34.32 -29.59
CA THR A 36 14.58 -35.00 -28.93
C THR A 36 15.50 -33.97 -28.28
N ARG A 37 16.18 -34.36 -27.19
CA ARG A 37 16.94 -33.48 -26.29
C ARG A 37 18.05 -32.61 -26.93
N GLY A 38 18.30 -32.73 -28.24
CA GLY A 38 19.19 -31.85 -29.02
C GLY A 38 18.51 -30.64 -29.68
N PHE A 39 17.17 -30.54 -29.69
CA PHE A 39 16.47 -29.38 -30.28
C PHE A 39 16.49 -28.15 -29.34
N VAL A 40 16.61 -28.35 -28.03
CA VAL A 40 16.63 -27.26 -27.05
C VAL A 40 18.02 -26.61 -26.96
N THR A 41 19.09 -27.37 -27.21
CA THR A 41 20.47 -26.84 -27.16
C THR A 41 20.85 -26.09 -28.43
N ASN A 42 20.34 -26.49 -29.61
CA ASN A 42 20.72 -25.84 -30.88
C ASN A 42 19.82 -24.66 -31.28
N TYR A 43 18.59 -24.56 -30.76
CA TYR A 43 17.73 -23.42 -31.08
C TYR A 43 18.19 -22.11 -30.38
N VAL A 44 18.99 -22.22 -29.31
CA VAL A 44 19.55 -21.07 -28.59
C VAL A 44 20.97 -20.74 -29.07
N ASP A 45 21.75 -21.73 -29.54
CA ASP A 45 23.14 -21.54 -29.97
C ASP A 45 23.29 -21.10 -31.45
N GLU A 46 22.37 -21.49 -32.35
CA GLU A 46 22.56 -21.31 -33.80
C GLU A 46 22.13 -19.92 -34.32
N LYS A 47 21.39 -19.13 -33.54
CA LYS A 47 21.13 -17.71 -33.86
C LYS A 47 22.13 -16.73 -33.26
N VAL A 48 23.11 -17.21 -32.50
CA VAL A 48 24.06 -16.36 -31.74
C VAL A 48 25.47 -16.38 -32.33
N SER A 49 25.77 -17.22 -33.32
CA SER A 49 27.16 -17.46 -33.73
C SER A 49 27.42 -17.35 -35.23
N GLU A 50 26.94 -16.31 -35.91
CA GLU A 50 27.44 -15.96 -37.27
C GLU A 50 27.46 -14.44 -37.56
N THR A 51 27.78 -13.58 -36.58
CA THR A 51 28.19 -12.18 -36.88
C THR A 51 29.16 -11.64 -35.83
N GLY A 52 30.45 -11.96 -36.03
CA GLY A 52 31.53 -11.39 -35.23
C GLY A 52 31.54 -9.86 -35.30
N GLY A 53 31.21 -9.22 -34.16
CA GLY A 53 31.53 -7.82 -33.87
C GLY A 53 30.37 -6.93 -33.40
N VAL A 54 29.12 -7.26 -33.74
CA VAL A 54 27.94 -6.41 -33.42
C VAL A 54 27.06 -7.03 -32.32
N ASP A 55 27.13 -8.35 -32.13
CA ASP A 55 26.18 -9.10 -31.31
C ASP A 55 26.50 -9.08 -29.80
N ASN A 56 27.77 -8.94 -29.41
CA ASN A 56 28.16 -9.02 -28.00
C ASN A 56 27.60 -7.86 -27.15
N PHE A 57 27.54 -6.62 -27.68
CA PHE A 57 27.04 -5.49 -26.90
C PHE A 57 25.54 -5.63 -26.60
N ASN A 58 24.74 -5.98 -27.61
CA ASN A 58 23.30 -6.17 -27.43
C ASN A 58 23.02 -7.40 -26.55
N ASN A 59 23.77 -8.49 -26.73
CA ASN A 59 23.65 -9.67 -25.88
C ASN A 59 24.02 -9.36 -24.43
N ASN A 60 25.06 -8.57 -24.18
CA ASN A 60 25.42 -8.12 -22.84
C ASN A 60 24.33 -7.24 -22.21
N LEU A 61 23.72 -6.35 -23.01
CA LEU A 61 22.62 -5.51 -22.57
C LEU A 61 21.37 -6.33 -22.22
N LEU A 62 21.05 -7.35 -23.02
CA LEU A 62 19.95 -8.28 -22.75
C LEU A 62 20.27 -9.20 -21.55
N ALA A 63 21.52 -9.62 -21.39
CA ALA A 63 21.96 -10.39 -20.23
C ALA A 63 21.80 -9.56 -18.95
N MET A 64 22.19 -8.28 -18.97
CA MET A 64 21.91 -7.36 -17.87
C MET A 64 20.43 -7.26 -17.58
N ALA A 65 19.59 -7.00 -18.59
CA ALA A 65 18.14 -6.96 -18.42
C ALA A 65 17.60 -8.22 -17.74
N THR A 66 18.01 -9.39 -18.23
CA THR A 66 17.58 -10.70 -17.71
C THR A 66 18.00 -10.90 -16.25
N ALA A 67 19.25 -10.57 -15.93
CA ALA A 67 19.77 -10.67 -14.57
C ALA A 67 19.11 -9.68 -13.61
N GLY A 68 18.84 -8.45 -14.09
CA GLY A 68 18.08 -7.45 -13.34
C GLY A 68 16.67 -7.96 -13.02
N SER A 69 15.96 -8.49 -14.00
CA SER A 69 14.60 -9.02 -13.80
C SER A 69 14.56 -10.22 -12.87
N GLY A 70 15.59 -11.07 -12.86
CA GLY A 70 15.71 -12.14 -11.86
C GLY A 70 16.05 -11.63 -10.45
N TYR A 71 16.75 -10.50 -10.34
CA TYR A 71 17.22 -9.95 -9.07
C TYR A 71 16.16 -9.08 -8.35
N PHE A 72 15.50 -8.19 -9.10
CA PHE A 72 14.52 -7.23 -8.62
C PHE A 72 13.16 -7.90 -8.39
N THR A 73 13.10 -8.72 -7.34
CA THR A 73 11.85 -9.27 -6.81
C THR A 73 11.03 -8.19 -6.09
N ALA A 74 9.74 -8.44 -5.81
CA ALA A 74 8.86 -7.52 -5.08
C ALA A 74 9.48 -6.86 -3.82
N SER A 75 10.28 -7.61 -3.05
CA SER A 75 10.96 -7.09 -1.84
C SER A 75 12.17 -6.18 -2.09
N ARG A 76 12.64 -6.07 -3.34
CA ARG A 76 13.78 -5.24 -3.75
C ARG A 76 13.37 -4.16 -4.75
N LEU A 77 12.07 -4.00 -4.98
CA LEU A 77 11.50 -2.92 -5.80
C LEU A 77 11.27 -1.67 -4.94
N PRO A 78 11.26 -0.47 -5.55
CA PRO A 78 10.93 0.76 -4.83
C PRO A 78 9.48 0.75 -4.34
N GLU A 79 9.21 1.29 -3.15
CA GLU A 79 7.87 1.26 -2.54
C GLU A 79 7.02 2.47 -2.89
N GLU A 80 7.60 3.66 -3.04
CA GLU A 80 6.86 4.90 -3.33
C GLU A 80 7.01 5.30 -4.79
N THR A 81 5.97 5.91 -5.37
CA THR A 81 6.02 6.41 -6.76
C THR A 81 7.09 7.50 -6.90
N GLY A 82 7.94 7.36 -7.90
CA GLY A 82 9.11 8.20 -8.16
C GLY A 82 10.40 7.70 -7.51
N ASP A 83 10.33 6.72 -6.60
CA ASP A 83 11.54 6.14 -6.02
C ASP A 83 12.26 5.24 -7.03
N THR A 84 13.59 5.20 -6.90
CA THR A 84 14.48 4.44 -7.77
C THR A 84 15.41 3.54 -6.98
N VAL A 85 15.61 2.31 -7.44
CA VAL A 85 16.65 1.41 -6.96
C VAL A 85 17.62 1.12 -8.09
N LYS A 86 18.91 1.02 -7.78
CA LYS A 86 19.98 0.90 -8.78
C LYS A 86 20.95 -0.22 -8.42
N MET A 87 21.42 -0.92 -9.44
CA MET A 87 22.50 -1.92 -9.36
C MET A 87 23.49 -1.71 -10.49
N THR A 88 24.76 -1.58 -10.17
CA THR A 88 25.86 -1.44 -11.14
C THR A 88 26.27 -2.81 -11.70
N LEU A 89 26.93 -2.81 -12.86
CA LEU A 89 27.44 -4.03 -13.49
C LEU A 89 28.50 -4.73 -12.60
N GLY A 90 29.31 -3.96 -11.88
CA GLY A 90 30.24 -4.50 -10.87
C GLY A 90 29.52 -5.27 -9.77
N GLU A 91 28.44 -4.70 -9.23
CA GLU A 91 27.61 -5.39 -8.22
C GLU A 91 26.95 -6.65 -8.79
N MET A 92 26.61 -6.68 -10.08
CA MET A 92 26.08 -7.89 -10.72
C MET A 92 27.12 -9.02 -10.76
N TYR A 93 28.40 -8.70 -10.97
CA TYR A 93 29.50 -9.68 -10.92
C TYR A 93 29.81 -10.15 -9.50
N ASP A 94 29.77 -9.23 -8.53
CA ASP A 94 29.96 -9.54 -7.12
C ASP A 94 28.86 -10.46 -6.59
N ASN A 95 27.61 -10.19 -6.97
CA ASN A 95 26.44 -11.01 -6.62
C ASN A 95 26.26 -12.25 -7.51
N LYS A 96 27.19 -12.52 -8.44
CA LYS A 96 27.15 -13.68 -9.36
C LYS A 96 25.87 -13.78 -10.19
N LEU A 97 25.28 -12.63 -10.50
CA LEU A 97 24.12 -12.51 -11.39
C LEU A 97 24.53 -12.61 -12.86
N LEU A 98 25.77 -12.22 -13.16
CA LEU A 98 26.37 -12.25 -14.49
C LEU A 98 27.80 -12.79 -14.43
N VAL A 99 28.22 -13.36 -15.55
CA VAL A 99 29.63 -13.62 -15.82
C VAL A 99 30.24 -12.35 -16.41
N GLU A 100 31.52 -12.09 -16.11
CA GLU A 100 32.22 -10.92 -16.62
C GLU A 100 32.16 -10.83 -18.13
N PHE A 101 31.74 -9.67 -18.64
CA PHE A 101 31.72 -9.38 -20.06
C PHE A 101 33.15 -9.15 -20.53
N SER A 102 33.79 -10.20 -21.03
CA SER A 102 35.12 -10.14 -21.63
C SER A 102 35.02 -10.49 -23.12
N ASP A 103 35.66 -9.68 -23.97
CA ASP A 103 35.86 -10.04 -25.37
C ASP A 103 37.24 -10.67 -25.59
N SER A 104 37.43 -11.32 -26.75
CA SER A 104 38.69 -11.96 -27.15
C SER A 104 39.88 -11.01 -27.28
N ASN A 105 39.66 -9.69 -27.16
CA ASN A 105 40.65 -8.63 -27.20
C ASN A 105 40.83 -7.93 -25.85
N ASN A 106 40.30 -8.50 -24.76
CA ASN A 106 40.42 -7.97 -23.40
C ASN A 106 39.76 -6.59 -23.18
N ARG A 107 38.80 -6.20 -24.02
CA ARG A 107 37.98 -5.00 -23.82
C ARG A 107 36.91 -5.29 -22.77
N VAL A 108 36.84 -4.43 -21.76
CA VAL A 108 35.98 -4.58 -20.59
C VAL A 108 34.96 -3.45 -20.59
N CYS A 109 33.72 -3.75 -20.24
CA CYS A 109 32.70 -2.72 -20.01
C CYS A 109 32.91 -2.07 -18.64
N ASP A 110 32.50 -0.82 -18.48
CA ASP A 110 32.71 -0.06 -17.26
C ASP A 110 31.75 -0.56 -16.17
N ASN A 111 32.32 -1.12 -15.10
CA ASN A 111 31.58 -1.72 -14.00
C ASN A 111 30.66 -0.74 -13.26
N ASN A 112 30.94 0.56 -13.30
CA ASN A 112 30.24 1.59 -12.54
C ASN A 112 29.29 2.43 -13.41
N LYS A 113 29.69 2.71 -14.66
CA LYS A 113 28.85 3.41 -15.64
C LYS A 113 27.80 2.51 -16.27
N SER A 114 28.02 1.20 -16.27
CA SER A 114 27.01 0.22 -16.66
C SER A 114 26.16 -0.13 -15.45
N TYR A 115 24.84 -0.04 -15.57
CA TYR A 115 23.91 -0.25 -14.45
C TYR A 115 22.50 -0.61 -14.91
N ILE A 116 21.71 -1.09 -13.97
CA ILE A 116 20.27 -1.26 -14.05
C ILE A 116 19.64 -0.36 -13.00
N GLU A 117 18.61 0.37 -13.38
CA GLU A 117 17.85 1.26 -12.51
C GLU A 117 16.38 0.98 -12.70
N VAL A 118 15.67 0.70 -11.60
CA VAL A 118 14.23 0.46 -11.59
C VAL A 118 13.54 1.61 -10.88
N THR A 119 12.57 2.22 -11.55
CA THR A 119 11.77 3.33 -11.04
C THR A 119 10.33 2.87 -10.86
N LYS A 120 9.68 3.25 -9.75
CA LYS A 120 8.24 3.02 -9.56
C LYS A 120 7.44 4.15 -10.19
N ASP A 121 6.60 3.83 -11.17
CA ASP A 121 5.63 4.74 -11.75
C ASP A 121 4.28 4.61 -11.00
N GLU A 122 3.21 5.23 -11.50
CA GLU A 122 1.89 5.15 -10.85
C GLU A 122 1.29 3.72 -10.92
N ASP A 123 1.39 3.08 -12.09
CA ASP A 123 0.73 1.81 -12.39
C ASP A 123 1.69 0.66 -12.79
N GLU A 124 3.00 0.93 -12.87
CA GLU A 124 4.01 -0.05 -13.30
C GLU A 124 5.41 0.31 -12.77
N TYR A 125 6.42 -0.49 -13.11
CA TYR A 125 7.83 -0.14 -12.90
C TYR A 125 8.55 -0.01 -14.24
N THR A 126 9.40 1.02 -14.36
CA THR A 126 10.30 1.20 -15.50
C THR A 126 11.72 0.77 -15.12
N MET A 127 12.28 -0.21 -15.84
CA MET A 127 13.66 -0.65 -15.73
C MET A 127 14.50 -0.10 -16.87
N LYS A 128 15.46 0.77 -16.56
CA LYS A 128 16.50 1.23 -17.47
C LYS A 128 17.74 0.38 -17.31
N VAL A 129 18.24 -0.18 -18.40
CA VAL A 129 19.51 -0.93 -18.46
C VAL A 129 20.48 -0.14 -19.30
N ASN A 130 21.55 0.35 -18.69
CA ASN A 130 22.62 1.12 -19.33
C ASN A 130 23.89 0.27 -19.40
N LEU A 131 24.51 0.15 -20.57
CA LEU A 131 25.79 -0.52 -20.75
C LEU A 131 26.76 0.45 -21.41
N SER A 132 27.88 0.72 -20.74
CA SER A 132 28.96 1.58 -21.22
C SER A 132 30.22 0.74 -21.35
N CYS A 133 30.71 0.58 -22.58
CA CYS A 133 31.96 -0.09 -22.89
C CYS A 133 32.92 0.90 -23.58
N THR A 134 34.17 0.48 -23.86
CA THR A 134 35.26 1.39 -24.30
C THR A 134 34.92 2.22 -25.55
N ASP A 135 34.18 1.66 -26.50
CA ASP A 135 33.86 2.24 -27.81
C ASP A 135 32.36 2.51 -28.03
N LYS A 136 31.49 2.07 -27.10
CA LYS A 136 30.04 2.16 -27.25
C LYS A 136 29.34 2.27 -25.90
N GLU A 137 28.38 3.18 -25.81
CA GLU A 137 27.45 3.31 -24.69
C GLU A 137 26.04 3.45 -25.21
N ASP A 138 25.12 2.68 -24.64
CA ASP A 138 23.70 2.68 -25.02
C ASP A 138 22.84 2.13 -23.89
N TYR A 139 21.52 2.31 -24.00
CA TYR A 139 20.56 1.82 -23.03
C TYR A 139 19.29 1.26 -23.65
N ILE A 140 18.61 0.38 -22.91
CA ILE A 140 17.24 -0.06 -23.19
C ILE A 140 16.34 0.26 -21.99
N MET A 141 15.04 0.40 -22.27
CA MET A 141 14.00 0.54 -21.25
C MET A 141 13.03 -0.63 -21.35
N LEU A 142 12.65 -1.16 -20.19
CA LEU A 142 11.72 -2.27 -20.05
C LEU A 142 10.66 -1.87 -19.02
N HIS A 143 9.45 -2.38 -19.18
CA HIS A 143 8.34 -2.15 -18.26
C HIS A 143 8.00 -3.45 -17.53
N MET A 144 7.70 -3.38 -16.23
CA MET A 144 7.35 -4.51 -15.37
C MET A 144 6.05 -4.23 -14.62
N GLY A 145 5.23 -5.27 -14.42
CA GLY A 145 4.00 -5.15 -13.63
C GLY A 145 4.27 -4.85 -12.15
N LEU A 146 3.25 -4.39 -11.42
CA LEU A 146 3.35 -4.09 -9.99
C LEU A 146 3.71 -5.29 -9.11
N ASP A 147 3.54 -6.50 -9.63
CA ASP A 147 3.91 -7.79 -9.03
C ASP A 147 5.39 -8.17 -9.24
N GLY A 148 6.14 -7.39 -10.03
CA GLY A 148 7.56 -7.61 -10.30
C GLY A 148 7.85 -8.71 -11.32
N THR A 149 6.86 -9.11 -12.13
CA THR A 149 7.06 -10.08 -13.22
C THR A 149 7.42 -9.37 -14.54
N GLN A 150 8.26 -10.01 -15.39
CA GLN A 150 8.68 -9.43 -16.68
C GLN A 150 8.04 -10.14 -17.90
N PHE A 151 7.55 -9.27 -18.82
CA PHE A 151 6.99 -9.45 -20.17
C PHE A 151 5.68 -10.24 -20.34
N PRO A 152 4.57 -9.59 -20.75
CA PRO A 152 3.64 -10.25 -21.65
C PRO A 152 4.38 -10.59 -22.95
N SER A 153 4.44 -11.86 -23.28
CA SER A 153 4.97 -12.38 -24.54
C SER A 153 4.25 -11.73 -25.72
N THR A 154 4.79 -10.68 -26.35
CA THR A 154 4.39 -10.11 -27.67
C THR A 154 2.88 -9.96 -27.97
N SER A 155 2.03 -10.06 -26.96
CA SER A 155 0.59 -9.96 -27.04
C SER A 155 0.28 -8.67 -26.32
N THR A 156 0.30 -7.59 -27.08
CA THR A 156 -0.23 -6.29 -26.66
C THR A 156 -1.71 -6.36 -26.30
N ALA A 157 -2.40 -7.46 -26.60
CA ALA A 157 -3.80 -7.67 -26.24
C ALA A 157 -3.97 -7.56 -24.73
N ARG A 158 -4.47 -6.39 -24.30
CA ARG A 158 -5.08 -6.23 -22.98
C ARG A 158 -6.51 -6.66 -23.11
N CYS A 159 -6.99 -7.44 -22.16
CA CYS A 159 -8.38 -7.82 -22.12
C CYS A 159 -9.13 -6.89 -21.18
N GLU A 160 -10.36 -6.56 -21.57
CA GLU A 160 -11.28 -5.85 -20.70
C GLU A 160 -11.86 -6.83 -19.66
N PHE A 161 -11.95 -6.37 -18.42
CA PHE A 161 -12.51 -7.08 -17.28
C PHE A 161 -13.64 -6.23 -16.72
N VAL A 162 -14.82 -6.82 -16.60
CA VAL A 162 -16.03 -6.16 -16.14
C VAL A 162 -16.53 -6.78 -14.86
N LYS A 163 -16.84 -5.95 -13.87
CA LYS A 163 -17.56 -6.35 -12.66
C LYS A 163 -18.86 -5.56 -12.56
N ASN A 164 -19.98 -6.28 -12.50
CA ASN A 164 -21.25 -5.69 -12.12
C ASN A 164 -21.19 -5.36 -10.63
N LEU A 165 -21.34 -4.09 -10.30
CA LEU A 165 -21.47 -3.66 -8.92
C LEU A 165 -22.92 -3.90 -8.51
N ASP A 166 -23.12 -4.84 -7.58
CA ASP A 166 -24.41 -5.06 -6.93
C ASP A 166 -24.91 -3.74 -6.36
N GLU A 167 -26.20 -3.41 -6.55
CA GLU A 167 -26.87 -2.20 -6.03
C GLU A 167 -26.83 -2.17 -4.50
N THR A 168 -25.67 -1.80 -3.97
CA THR A 168 -25.36 -1.89 -2.56
C THR A 168 -25.16 -0.48 -2.07
N TRP A 169 -25.95 -0.13 -1.05
CA TRP A 169 -25.79 1.13 -0.35
C TRP A 169 -24.67 1.01 0.67
N ALA A 170 -23.52 1.62 0.37
CA ALA A 170 -22.41 1.71 1.30
C ALA A 170 -22.35 3.11 1.89
N TYR A 171 -22.14 3.21 3.21
CA TYR A 171 -21.83 4.48 3.86
C TYR A 171 -20.33 4.75 3.75
N GLY A 172 -19.98 5.97 3.31
CA GLY A 172 -18.61 6.44 3.33
C GLY A 172 -18.09 6.74 4.75
N GLU A 173 -16.92 7.36 4.80
CA GLU A 173 -16.28 7.75 6.05
C GLU A 173 -17.06 8.83 6.81
N TRP A 174 -16.91 8.81 8.14
CA TRP A 174 -17.47 9.86 8.99
C TRP A 174 -16.74 11.19 8.80
N SER A 175 -17.50 12.27 8.70
CA SER A 175 -16.93 13.61 8.80
C SER A 175 -16.25 13.84 10.16
N SER A 176 -15.34 14.81 10.20
CA SER A 176 -14.88 15.36 11.47
C SER A 176 -16.06 15.90 12.30
N TRP A 177 -15.92 15.88 13.63
CA TRP A 177 -16.89 16.47 14.53
C TRP A 177 -16.93 17.99 14.38
N SER A 178 -18.12 18.58 14.29
CA SER A 178 -18.30 20.04 14.21
C SER A 178 -19.49 20.50 15.07
N THR A 179 -19.57 21.79 15.36
CA THR A 179 -20.72 22.39 16.07
C THR A 179 -21.86 22.78 15.13
N LYS A 180 -21.68 22.63 13.81
CA LYS A 180 -22.72 22.88 12.82
C LYS A 180 -23.76 21.78 12.92
N LYS A 181 -25.03 22.15 13.11
CA LYS A 181 -26.12 21.18 13.16
C LYS A 181 -26.28 20.48 11.81
N ILE A 182 -26.35 19.16 11.84
CA ILE A 182 -26.60 18.31 10.68
C ILE A 182 -27.88 17.52 10.94
N VAL A 183 -28.71 17.32 9.91
CA VAL A 183 -29.99 16.60 10.00
C VAL A 183 -29.84 15.22 9.35
N GLU A 184 -30.34 14.20 10.04
CA GLU A 184 -30.39 12.84 9.52
C GLU A 184 -31.44 12.72 8.40
N THR A 185 -31.08 12.03 7.32
CA THR A 185 -31.96 11.77 6.18
C THR A 185 -31.85 10.31 5.75
N SER A 186 -32.66 9.89 4.78
CA SER A 186 -32.59 8.54 4.22
C SER A 186 -31.22 8.20 3.61
N THR A 187 -30.44 9.20 3.22
CA THR A 187 -29.10 9.05 2.61
C THR A 187 -27.96 9.59 3.47
N ASN A 188 -28.27 10.19 4.61
CA ASN A 188 -27.27 10.84 5.47
C ASN A 188 -27.48 10.43 6.93
N GLN A 189 -26.53 9.68 7.47
CA GLN A 189 -26.54 9.27 8.87
C GLN A 189 -25.86 10.34 9.72
N VAL A 190 -26.41 10.63 10.90
CA VAL A 190 -25.86 11.63 11.82
C VAL A 190 -25.58 11.02 13.18
N GLN A 191 -24.46 11.44 13.78
CA GLN A 191 -24.15 11.18 15.18
C GLN A 191 -23.99 12.48 15.96
N THR A 192 -24.37 12.40 17.24
CA THR A 192 -24.31 13.53 18.17
C THR A 192 -23.53 13.16 19.43
N ARG A 193 -22.74 14.09 19.94
CA ARG A 193 -22.13 13.99 21.27
C ARG A 193 -22.15 15.33 21.99
N VAL A 194 -22.14 15.29 23.32
CA VAL A 194 -22.05 16.49 24.17
C VAL A 194 -20.70 16.47 24.88
N SER A 195 -20.00 17.61 24.88
CA SER A 195 -18.74 17.77 25.60
C SER A 195 -18.78 19.04 26.45
N LYS A 196 -18.22 18.96 27.66
CA LYS A 196 -18.01 20.12 28.52
C LYS A 196 -16.77 20.86 28.03
N VAL A 197 -16.97 22.11 27.62
CA VAL A 197 -15.89 22.98 27.13
C VAL A 197 -15.79 24.19 28.05
N GLN A 198 -14.58 24.54 28.46
CA GLN A 198 -14.33 25.77 29.20
C GLN A 198 -14.56 26.96 28.27
N THR A 199 -15.51 27.83 28.63
CA THR A 199 -15.88 29.00 27.81
C THR A 199 -15.35 30.32 28.35
N GLY A 200 -14.74 30.30 29.54
CA GLY A 200 -14.16 31.48 30.15
C GLY A 200 -13.83 31.25 31.62
N THR A 201 -13.60 32.34 32.32
CA THR A 201 -13.37 32.38 33.77
C THR A 201 -14.32 33.40 34.40
N GLN A 202 -14.76 33.12 35.62
CA GLN A 202 -15.51 34.06 36.44
C GLN A 202 -14.72 34.39 37.71
N ARG A 203 -14.78 35.65 38.12
CA ARG A 203 -14.15 36.12 39.35
C ARG A 203 -15.11 35.97 40.51
N VAL A 204 -14.81 35.06 41.43
CA VAL A 204 -15.65 34.73 42.58
C VAL A 204 -15.10 35.39 43.83
N ALA A 205 -15.97 36.00 44.62
CA ALA A 205 -15.62 36.63 45.88
C ALA A 205 -15.74 35.61 47.03
N HIS A 206 -14.70 35.52 47.85
CA HIS A 206 -14.68 34.71 49.07
C HIS A 206 -14.45 35.61 50.28
N ASN A 207 -15.16 35.34 51.36
CA ASN A 207 -14.90 36.01 52.63
C ASN A 207 -13.94 35.16 53.45
N SER A 208 -12.80 35.75 53.82
CA SER A 208 -11.83 35.16 54.73
C SER A 208 -11.82 35.95 56.04
N VAL A 209 -11.77 35.25 57.17
CA VAL A 209 -11.68 35.90 58.48
C VAL A 209 -10.24 35.86 58.94
N THR A 210 -9.65 37.03 59.15
CA THR A 210 -8.36 37.17 59.83
C THR A 210 -8.60 37.30 61.33
N GLU A 211 -7.99 36.43 62.10
CA GLU A 211 -8.10 36.41 63.56
C GLU A 211 -6.79 36.85 64.22
N LYS A 212 -6.89 37.67 65.27
CA LYS A 212 -5.75 38.08 66.08
C LYS A 212 -6.18 38.25 67.53
N ALA A 213 -5.35 37.83 68.48
CA ALA A 213 -5.61 38.08 69.89
C ALA A 213 -5.69 39.60 70.18
N ALA A 214 -6.64 40.00 71.02
CA ALA A 214 -6.76 41.38 71.48
C ALA A 214 -5.52 41.82 72.26
N VAL A 215 -5.15 43.10 72.11
CA VAL A 215 -3.97 43.66 72.75
C VAL A 215 -4.29 43.97 74.21
N LYS A 216 -3.49 43.46 75.14
CA LYS A 216 -3.63 43.73 76.58
C LYS A 216 -3.12 45.12 76.92
N VAL A 217 -3.91 45.92 77.63
CA VAL A 217 -3.57 47.27 78.11
C VAL A 217 -3.99 47.44 79.57
N ILE A 218 -3.41 48.42 80.28
CA ILE A 218 -3.77 48.77 81.66
C ILE A 218 -4.43 50.15 81.66
N TYR A 219 -5.67 50.22 82.13
CA TYR A 219 -6.44 51.45 82.22
C TYR A 219 -6.93 51.63 83.66
N ASN A 220 -6.53 52.73 84.32
CA ASN A 220 -6.84 53.02 85.73
C ASN A 220 -6.57 51.83 86.68
N GLY A 221 -5.45 51.12 86.48
CA GLY A 221 -5.04 49.97 87.31
C GLY A 221 -5.74 48.64 86.98
N LEU A 222 -6.71 48.62 86.04
CA LEU A 222 -7.40 47.41 85.59
C LEU A 222 -6.84 46.92 84.25
N THR A 223 -6.70 45.61 84.09
CA THR A 223 -6.36 44.99 82.80
C THR A 223 -7.58 45.05 81.88
N LYS A 224 -7.38 45.50 80.64
CA LYS A 224 -8.36 45.50 79.55
C LYS A 224 -7.75 44.91 78.28
N TYR A 225 -8.58 44.44 77.36
CA TYR A 225 -8.18 43.89 76.07
C TYR A 225 -8.82 44.67 74.93
N VAL A 226 -8.02 45.12 73.97
CA VAL A 226 -8.46 46.04 72.92
C VAL A 226 -8.35 45.40 71.54
N CYS A 227 -9.45 45.48 70.78
CA CYS A 227 -9.46 45.26 69.34
C CYS A 227 -9.44 46.61 68.61
N ALA A 228 -8.50 46.77 67.68
CA ALA A 228 -8.35 48.01 66.91
C ALA A 228 -9.57 48.28 66.02
N ALA A 229 -9.80 49.55 65.68
CA ALA A 229 -10.94 50.01 64.87
C ALA A 229 -11.05 49.34 63.48
N SER A 230 -9.95 48.75 62.99
CA SER A 230 -9.92 48.04 61.72
C SER A 230 -10.51 46.62 61.76
N TYR A 231 -10.90 46.13 62.93
CA TYR A 231 -11.53 44.82 63.14
C TYR A 231 -13.05 44.99 63.31
N ASP A 232 -13.81 43.98 62.88
CA ASP A 232 -15.28 44.00 62.87
C ASP A 232 -15.87 44.05 64.28
N ASN A 233 -15.15 43.47 65.25
CA ASN A 233 -15.44 43.56 66.68
C ASN A 233 -14.50 44.54 67.41
N ALA A 234 -14.27 45.71 66.82
CA ALA A 234 -13.52 46.77 67.47
C ALA A 234 -14.15 47.16 68.82
N GLY A 235 -13.32 47.33 69.85
CA GLY A 235 -13.80 47.62 71.19
C GLY A 235 -12.78 47.34 72.29
N THR A 236 -13.19 47.64 73.53
CA THR A 236 -12.43 47.35 74.75
C THR A 236 -13.22 46.38 75.62
N TYR A 237 -12.55 45.35 76.12
CA TYR A 237 -13.17 44.23 76.82
C TYR A 237 -12.46 43.94 78.14
N ASP A 238 -13.22 43.42 79.11
CA ASP A 238 -12.69 43.05 80.43
C ASP A 238 -11.95 41.72 80.40
N ASN A 239 -12.30 40.84 79.46
CA ASN A 239 -11.73 39.52 79.28
C ASN A 239 -11.04 39.42 77.92
N MET A 240 -10.12 38.47 77.77
CA MET A 240 -9.41 38.23 76.52
C MET A 240 -10.40 37.82 75.42
N VAL A 241 -10.33 38.49 74.28
CA VAL A 241 -11.13 38.18 73.08
C VAL A 241 -10.24 38.05 71.85
N THR A 242 -10.77 37.39 70.82
CA THR A 242 -10.15 37.34 69.49
C THR A 242 -10.74 38.44 68.61
N CYS A 243 -9.90 39.32 68.10
CA CYS A 243 -10.27 40.31 67.10
C CYS A 243 -10.43 39.64 65.74
N LYS A 244 -11.55 39.91 65.07
CA LYS A 244 -11.93 39.31 63.79
C LYS A 244 -12.08 40.39 62.74
N LYS A 245 -11.48 40.18 61.57
CA LYS A 245 -11.63 41.06 60.42
C LYS A 245 -12.00 40.24 59.21
N THR A 246 -13.13 40.56 58.60
CA THR A 246 -13.58 39.95 57.35
C THR A 246 -12.90 40.65 56.18
N VAL A 247 -12.17 39.88 55.38
CA VAL A 247 -11.51 40.35 54.17
C VAL A 247 -12.09 39.60 52.97
N THR A 248 -12.59 40.34 51.99
CA THR A 248 -13.03 39.75 50.73
C THR A 248 -11.81 39.50 49.83
N THR A 249 -11.58 38.25 49.49
CA THR A 249 -10.58 37.81 48.50
C THR A 249 -11.29 37.38 47.22
N TYR A 250 -10.53 37.24 46.13
CA TYR A 250 -11.07 36.84 44.84
C TYR A 250 -10.26 35.70 44.24
N THR A 251 -10.94 34.76 43.61
CA THR A 251 -10.34 33.66 42.83
C THR A 251 -11.01 33.60 41.47
N ASP A 252 -10.26 33.16 40.46
CA ASP A 252 -10.81 32.92 39.12
C ASP A 252 -11.18 31.45 39.00
N GLU A 253 -12.47 31.19 38.76
CA GLU A 253 -13.00 29.85 38.55
C GLU A 253 -13.37 29.62 37.08
N PRO A 254 -13.10 28.43 36.51
CA PRO A 254 -13.44 28.13 35.13
C PRO A 254 -14.95 27.99 34.93
N ILE A 255 -15.49 28.62 33.88
CA ILE A 255 -16.88 28.44 33.45
C ILE A 255 -16.92 27.39 32.35
N TYR A 256 -17.78 26.39 32.52
CA TYR A 256 -18.01 25.34 31.54
C TYR A 256 -19.38 25.46 30.89
N LYS A 257 -19.44 25.16 29.59
CA LYS A 257 -20.70 24.99 28.87
C LYS A 257 -20.71 23.63 28.17
N ASN A 258 -21.90 23.03 28.11
CA ASN A 258 -22.14 21.85 27.28
C ASN A 258 -22.24 22.30 25.82
N VAL A 259 -21.37 21.78 24.97
CA VAL A 259 -21.38 22.00 23.53
C VAL A 259 -21.74 20.70 22.83
N THR A 260 -22.72 20.76 21.94
CA THR A 260 -23.14 19.63 21.11
C THR A 260 -22.35 19.62 19.81
N TYR A 261 -21.75 18.48 19.51
CA TYR A 261 -21.03 18.23 18.27
C TYR A 261 -21.80 17.21 17.42
N TYR A 262 -21.73 17.40 16.12
CA TYR A 262 -22.34 16.58 15.08
C TYR A 262 -21.27 16.07 14.13
N ARG A 263 -21.45 14.87 13.63
CA ARG A 263 -20.76 14.36 12.44
C ARG A 263 -21.74 13.59 11.58
N SER A 264 -21.47 13.51 10.29
CA SER A 264 -22.32 12.77 9.36
C SER A 264 -21.51 11.95 8.38
N ARG A 265 -22.16 10.96 7.78
CA ARG A 265 -21.67 10.24 6.62
C ARG A 265 -22.83 9.99 5.66
N SER A 266 -22.55 10.08 4.38
CA SER A 266 -23.55 9.84 3.34
C SER A 266 -23.40 8.42 2.81
N LYS A 267 -24.53 7.79 2.46
CA LYS A 267 -24.51 6.56 1.69
C LYS A 267 -24.53 6.88 0.20
N THR A 268 -23.69 6.19 -0.55
CA THR A 268 -23.68 6.22 -2.00
C THR A 268 -24.18 4.88 -2.50
N LEU A 269 -24.95 4.93 -3.60
CA LEU A 269 -25.32 3.74 -4.32
C LEU A 269 -24.11 3.35 -5.16
N SER A 270 -23.48 2.23 -4.84
CA SER A 270 -22.57 1.58 -5.76
C SER A 270 -23.42 0.80 -6.75
N SER A 271 -23.70 1.38 -7.91
CA SER A 271 -24.44 0.73 -9.01
C SER A 271 -23.73 1.00 -10.32
N GLY A 272 -23.59 -0.02 -11.16
CA GLY A 272 -23.02 0.13 -12.49
C GLY A 272 -22.04 -0.98 -12.85
N VAL A 273 -21.25 -0.69 -13.86
CA VAL A 273 -20.27 -1.61 -14.43
C VAL A 273 -18.90 -0.99 -14.16
N ASP A 274 -18.06 -1.70 -13.41
CA ASP A 274 -16.65 -1.31 -13.25
C ASP A 274 -15.81 -2.05 -14.28
N THR A 275 -15.05 -1.29 -15.07
CA THR A 275 -14.29 -1.78 -16.21
C THR A 275 -12.80 -1.55 -15.97
N LYS A 276 -12.01 -2.61 -16.08
CA LYS A 276 -10.54 -2.58 -15.99
C LYS A 276 -9.92 -3.24 -17.19
N TRP A 277 -8.75 -2.76 -17.60
CA TRP A 277 -7.96 -3.37 -18.66
C TRP A 277 -6.72 -3.98 -18.02
N SER A 278 -6.45 -5.26 -18.26
CA SER A 278 -5.27 -5.95 -17.71
C SER A 278 -4.78 -7.05 -18.65
N SER A 279 -3.75 -7.79 -18.23
CA SER A 279 -3.35 -8.99 -18.93
C SER A 279 -4.52 -9.97 -18.97
N CYS A 280 -4.66 -10.65 -20.11
CA CYS A 280 -5.77 -11.54 -20.40
C CYS A 280 -5.90 -12.76 -19.47
N ASP A 281 -4.90 -12.97 -18.62
CA ASP A 281 -4.73 -14.01 -17.62
C ASP A 281 -4.64 -13.46 -16.18
N ASP A 282 -4.98 -12.19 -15.95
CA ASP A 282 -4.96 -11.56 -14.62
C ASP A 282 -5.91 -12.28 -13.64
N THR A 283 -5.34 -13.20 -12.85
CA THR A 283 -6.06 -13.98 -11.86
C THR A 283 -6.49 -13.14 -10.66
N SER A 284 -5.83 -12.01 -10.38
CA SER A 284 -6.19 -11.12 -9.29
C SER A 284 -7.54 -10.45 -9.54
N LEU A 285 -7.79 -9.99 -10.76
CA LEU A 285 -9.09 -9.42 -11.14
C LEU A 285 -10.20 -10.47 -11.11
N ILE A 286 -9.91 -11.71 -11.51
CA ILE A 286 -10.86 -12.83 -11.44
C ILE A 286 -11.21 -13.14 -9.97
N GLU A 287 -10.22 -13.21 -9.08
CA GLU A 287 -10.42 -13.40 -7.63
C GLU A 287 -11.20 -12.25 -6.98
N GLN A 288 -11.02 -11.03 -7.48
CA GLN A 288 -11.79 -9.85 -7.08
C GLN A 288 -13.21 -9.83 -7.66
N GLY A 289 -13.59 -10.82 -8.48
CA GLY A 289 -14.93 -11.00 -9.03
C GLY A 289 -15.19 -10.26 -10.34
N TYR A 290 -14.16 -9.83 -11.06
CA TYR A 290 -14.31 -9.34 -12.43
C TYR A 290 -14.40 -10.51 -13.41
N VAL A 291 -15.19 -10.33 -14.47
CA VAL A 291 -15.33 -11.27 -15.57
C VAL A 291 -14.64 -10.68 -16.78
N LYS A 292 -13.69 -11.42 -17.34
CA LYS A 292 -13.04 -11.09 -18.60
C LYS A 292 -14.08 -11.01 -19.73
N THR A 293 -14.10 -9.92 -20.47
CA THR A 293 -14.89 -9.76 -21.69
C THR A 293 -14.07 -10.21 -22.90
N GLY A 294 -14.73 -10.37 -24.05
CA GLY A 294 -14.07 -10.79 -25.30
C GLY A 294 -13.38 -9.66 -26.06
N GLU A 295 -13.31 -8.46 -25.48
CA GLU A 295 -12.70 -7.30 -26.12
C GLU A 295 -11.19 -7.24 -25.80
N GLU A 296 -10.39 -7.08 -26.85
CA GLU A 296 -8.92 -7.02 -26.79
C GLU A 296 -8.46 -5.67 -27.37
N SER A 297 -7.54 -4.97 -26.69
CA SER A 297 -6.91 -3.72 -27.16
C SER A 297 -5.46 -3.91 -27.55
#